data_AF-A0A7J8WPY7-F1
#
_entry.id   AF-A0A7J8WPY7-F1
#
_cell.length_a   1.000
_cell.length_b   1.000
_cell.length_c   1.000
_cell.angle_alpha   90.00
_cell.angle_beta   90.00
_cell.angle_gamma   90.00
#
_symmetry.space_group_name_H-M   'P 1'
#
loop_
_entity.id
_entity.type
_entity.pdbx_description
1 polymer ?
#
loop_
_entity_poly.entity_id
_entity_poly.type
_entity_poly.pdbx_seq_one_letter_code
_entity_poly.pdbx_strand_id
1 'polypeptide(L)' 'MVEGDALTVIKKVNYSEKDKSTISALTKECKERVSRFEAADFGYVPRQANEATHGLAKEGRRYESSMY' A
#
# COMPACT_ATOMS: atom_id res chain seq x y z
N MET A 1 2.18 -9.02 -8.76
CA MET A 1 2.34 -7.55 -8.86
C MET A 1 1.34 -6.88 -7.94
N VAL A 2 1.77 -5.86 -7.20
CA VAL A 2 0.93 -5.07 -6.28
C VAL A 2 0.86 -3.64 -6.80
N GLU A 3 -0.35 -3.11 -7.02
CA GLU A 3 -0.56 -1.79 -7.60
C GLU A 3 -1.21 -0.82 -6.60
N GLY A 4 -0.88 0.46 -6.71
CA GLY A 4 -1.50 1.50 -5.89
C GLY A 4 -1.24 2.92 -6.38
N ASP A 5 -2.06 3.86 -5.92
CA ASP A 5 -1.99 5.29 -6.29
C ASP A 5 -1.19 6.14 -5.29
N ALA A 6 -0.81 5.56 -4.15
CA ALA A 6 0.04 6.23 -3.17
C ALA A 6 1.50 6.22 -3.60
N LEU A 7 1.89 7.15 -4.48
CA LEU A 7 3.24 7.23 -5.05
C LEU A 7 4.35 7.23 -3.99
N THR A 8 4.14 7.90 -2.86
CA THR A 8 5.09 7.92 -1.73
C THR A 8 5.32 6.52 -1.17
N VAL A 9 4.26 5.74 -0.99
CA VAL A 9 4.35 4.36 -0.48
C VAL A 9 5.09 3.48 -1.48
N ILE A 10 4.70 3.52 -2.76
CA ILE A 10 5.33 2.74 -3.83
C ILE A 10 6.84 3.04 -3.90
N LYS A 11 7.22 4.32 -3.91
CA LYS A 11 8.64 4.72 -3.93
C LYS A 11 9.40 4.21 -2.71
N LYS A 12 8.81 4.28 -1.51
CA LYS A 12 9.46 3.88 -0.26
C LYS A 12 9.62 2.37 -0.14
N VAL A 13 8.62 1.60 -0.58
CA VAL A 13 8.71 0.14 -0.59
C VAL A 13 9.77 -0.34 -1.59
N ASN A 14 9.89 0.32 -2.75
CA ASN A 14 10.94 0.00 -3.73
C ASN A 14 12.32 0.57 -3.35
N TYR A 15 12.43 1.41 -2.32
CA TYR A 15 13.70 1.99 -1.89
C TYR A 15 14.54 0.97 -1.12
N SER A 16 15.81 0.80 -1.47
CA SER A 16 16.70 -0.20 -0.86
C SER A 16 17.32 0.23 0.47
N GLU A 17 17.50 1.54 0.70
CA GLU A 17 18.12 2.03 1.93
C GLU A 17 17.14 2.09 3.11
N LYS A 18 17.70 2.30 4.31
CA LYS A 18 16.94 2.40 5.56
C LYS A 18 15.94 3.56 5.50
N ASP A 19 14.65 3.23 5.47
CA ASP A 19 13.59 4.23 5.50
C ASP A 19 13.48 4.89 6.89
N LYS A 20 13.62 6.21 6.93
CA LYS A 20 13.47 7.05 8.13
C LYS A 20 12.13 7.80 8.15
N SER A 21 11.22 7.48 7.23
CA SER A 21 9.91 8.10 7.16
C SER A 21 8.98 7.62 8.29
N THR A 22 7.93 8.39 8.58
CA THR A 22 6.87 8.00 9.51
C THR A 22 6.13 6.73 9.09
N ILE A 23 6.13 6.41 7.79
CA ILE A 23 5.51 5.19 7.25
C ILE A 23 6.48 4.01 7.18
N SER A 24 7.69 4.13 7.72
CA SER A 24 8.72 3.08 7.67
C SER A 24 8.22 1.74 8.21
N ALA A 25 7.44 1.73 9.29
CA ALA A 25 6.82 0.52 9.83
C ALA A 25 5.94 -0.20 8.80
N LEU A 26 5.07 0.54 8.10
CA LEU A 26 4.20 0.01 7.04
C LEU A 26 5.04 -0.55 5.88
N THR A 27 6.06 0.19 5.44
CA THR A 27 6.89 -0.24 4.31
C THR A 27 7.72 -1.48 4.64
N LYS A 28 8.18 -1.63 5.89
CA LYS A 28 8.88 -2.82 6.39
C LYS A 28 7.96 -4.02 6.40
N GLU A 29 6.74 -3.86 6.90
CA GLU A 29 5.73 -4.91 6.90
C GLU A 29 5.37 -5.37 5.47
N CYS A 30 5.21 -4.43 4.53
CA CYS A 30 5.02 -4.77 3.12
C CYS A 30 6.18 -5.62 2.59
N LYS A 31 7.44 -5.21 2.82
CA LYS A 31 8.64 -5.95 2.41
C LYS A 31 8.70 -7.36 3.00
N GLU A 32 8.40 -7.50 4.29
CA GLU A 32 8.36 -8.80 4.98
C GLU A 32 7.25 -9.71 4.45
N ARG A 33 6.08 -9.15 4.09
CA ARG A 33 5.00 -9.93 3.50
C ARG A 33 5.35 -10.39 2.09
N VAL A 34 5.97 -9.53 1.27
CA VAL A 34 6.32 -9.91 -0.11
C VAL A 34 7.48 -10.89 -0.20
N SER A 35 8.39 -10.94 0.77
CA SER A 35 9.48 -11.92 0.80
C SER A 35 9.02 -13.36 0.94
N ARG A 36 7.71 -13.59 1.18
CA ARG A 36 7.07 -14.91 1.20
C ARG A 36 6.65 -15.40 -0.19
N PHE A 37 6.72 -14.54 -1.21
CA PHE A 37 6.40 -14.88 -2.59
C PHE A 37 7.71 -15.06 -3.37
N GLU A 38 7.67 -15.89 -4.42
CA GLU A 38 8.83 -16.13 -5.30
C GLU A 38 9.28 -14.84 -6.00
N ALA A 39 8.33 -14.04 -6.48
CA ALA A 39 8.56 -12.73 -7.06
C ALA A 39 7.38 -11.79 -6.75
N ALA A 40 7.68 -10.54 -6.42
CA ALA A 40 6.67 -9.53 -6.14
C ALA A 40 7.23 -8.13 -6.43
N ASP A 41 6.46 -7.35 -7.20
CA ASP A 41 6.78 -5.98 -7.58
C ASP A 41 5.69 -5.01 -7.15
N PHE A 42 6.08 -3.76 -6.89
CA PHE A 42 5.17 -2.66 -6.55
C PHE A 42 5.11 -1.62 -7.68
N GLY A 43 3.93 -1.43 -8.23
CA GLY A 43 3.65 -0.52 -9.34
C GLY A 43 2.80 0.68 -8.92
N TYR A 44 3.13 1.86 -9.44
CA TYR A 44 2.28 3.03 -9.32
C TYR A 44 1.24 3.05 -10.44
N VAL A 45 -0.01 3.31 -10.08
CA VAL A 45 -1.10 3.56 -11.03
C VAL A 45 -1.83 4.87 -10.70
N PRO A 46 -2.38 5.60 -11.69
CA PRO A 46 -3.18 6.79 -11.43
C PRO A 46 -4.42 6.49 -10.56
N ARG A 47 -4.92 7.51 -9.87
CA ARG A 47 -6.08 7.38 -8.96
C ARG A 47 -7.30 6.74 -9.62
N GLN A 48 -7.52 7.09 -10.88
CA GLN A 48 -8.61 6.61 -11.73
C GLN A 48 -8.53 5.10 -11.98
N ALA A 49 -7.32 4.55 -12.06
CA ALA A 49 -7.12 3.11 -12.20
C ALA A 49 -7.31 2.36 -10.86
N ASN A 50 -7.25 3.07 -9.72
CA ASN A 50 -7.41 2.50 -8.39
C ASN A 50 -8.80 2.81 -7.76
N GLU A 51 -9.84 3.02 -8.58
CA GLU A 51 -11.18 3.37 -8.11
C GLU A 51 -11.85 2.26 -7.31
N ALA A 52 -11.70 0.99 -7.74
CA ALA A 52 -12.27 -0.15 -7.03
C ALA A 52 -11.76 -0.23 -5.59
N THR A 53 -10.44 -0.13 -5.40
CA THR A 53 -9.81 -0.13 -4.07
C THR A 53 -10.25 1.07 -3.22
N HIS A 54 -10.46 2.24 -3.84
CA HIS A 54 -11.03 3.41 -3.13
C HIS A 54 -12.42 3.13 -2.60
N GLY A 55 -13.27 2.53 -3.45
CA GLY A 55 -14.63 2.17 -3.09
C GLY A 55 -14.65 1.23 -1.89
N LEU A 56 -13.81 0.19 -1.93
CA LEU A 56 -13.65 -0.75 -0.83
C LEU A 56 -13.16 -0.07 0.46
N ALA A 57 -12.15 0.80 0.37
CA ALA A 57 -11.62 1.53 1.53
C ALA A 57 -12.67 2.48 2.15
N LYS A 58 -13.44 3.18 1.30
CA LYS A 58 -14.55 4.03 1.75
C LYS A 58 -15.62 3.23 2.47
N GLU A 59 -16.02 2.09 1.91
CA GLU A 59 -17.06 1.27 2.50
C GLU A 59 -16.60 0.66 3.83
N GLY A 60 -15.36 0.15 3.90
CA GLY A 60 -14.78 -0.33 5.15
C GLY A 60 -14.77 0.73 6.26
N ARG A 61 -14.46 1.99 5.91
CA ARG A 61 -14.52 3.11 6.87
C ARG A 61 -15.95 3.40 7.36
N ARG A 62 -16.97 3.19 6.52
CA ARG A 62 -18.38 3.39 6.92
C ARG A 62 -18.83 2.32 7.91
N TYR A 63 -18.42 1.06 7.69
CA TYR A 63 -18.69 -0.02 8.64
C TYR A 63 -18.00 0.19 9.99
N GLU A 64 -16.73 0.61 9.99
CA GLU A 64 -16.00 0.96 11.22
C GLU A 64 -16.71 2.09 11.99
N SER A 65 -17.11 3.15 11.28
CA SER A 65 -17.84 4.27 11.89
C SER A 65 -19.25 3.91 12.38
N SER A 66 -19.83 2.81 11.93
CA SER A 66 -21.16 2.34 12.37
C SER A 66 -21.08 1.39 13.57
N MET A 67 -19.88 0.90 13.91
CA MET A 67 -19.62 0.03 15.06
C MET A 67 -19.27 0.81 16.34
N TYR A 68 -19.20 2.14 16.26
CA TYR A 68 -19.01 3.08 17.36
C TYR A 68 -20.20 4.03 17.47
#